data_AF-A0A623QGD7-F1
#
_entry.id   AF-A0A623QGD7-F1
#
_cell.length_a   1.000
_cell.length_b   1.000
_cell.length_c   1.000
_cell.angle_alpha   90.00
_cell.angle_beta   90.00
_cell.angle_gamma   90.00
#
_symmetry.space_group_name_H-M   'P 1'
#
loop_
_entity.id
_entity.type
_entity.pdbx_description
1 polymer ?
#
loop_
_entity_poly.entity_id
_entity_poly.type
_entity_poly.pdbx_seq_one_letter_code
_entity_poly.pdbx_strand_id
1 'polypeptide(L)'
;ILDFSNELQNSRLMVLQTSSLDIEFFSNFCSSKPFFQFSRIYFLELMSHYYERFHEDILGLNKKLAENFKNSIVSYGNDPLDALQGIEQFVYNLPQMITHPSYKELLSKRKNLSDTAIIVSTGPSLTKQLPLLKKYASKATIFCADSSYPILAKHGIKPDYVCMLERTEITAEFFNHDFREFDKDICFIIKSVVHPNAINYLTKKTDNFTLVSTYASFINYLKLDHFGYFNMGFSVAHMACYLSLHLKHKNIIFIGQDLAYAKNGNSHPDDYQNSATYESKAHEPILTKAYGGKGEVKTHHVWLMFKQNLEQDIEKIQKYLDTKVYNCTEGGARIKGAIEKPFLWACENLLAKDLNKPFEKLEPLSLNKQNEFLLKAYYKVYQSIKHCRDFNDNFIKVYDKIKNSFMSLQNSQKNEIFIQEIIQDIDKTKTQIDELYNTQKDLIQILGPLL
;
A
#
# COMPACT_ATOMS: atom_id res chain seq x y z
N ILE A 1 -14.71 -47.12 12.57
CA ILE A 1 -13.76 -46.05 12.93
C ILE A 1 -13.29 -45.43 11.63
N LEU A 2 -13.36 -44.11 11.48
CA LEU A 2 -12.78 -43.41 10.33
C LEU A 2 -11.30 -43.13 10.64
N ASP A 3 -10.40 -43.53 9.74
CA ASP A 3 -8.96 -43.30 9.87
C ASP A 3 -8.54 -42.13 8.98
N PHE A 4 -8.05 -41.06 9.59
CA PHE A 4 -7.57 -39.85 8.92
C PHE A 4 -6.04 -39.69 9.01
N SER A 5 -5.32 -40.75 9.35
CA SER A 5 -3.86 -40.69 9.57
C SER A 5 -3.12 -40.18 8.34
N ASN A 6 -3.55 -40.59 7.14
CA ASN A 6 -2.94 -40.18 5.88
C ASN A 6 -3.17 -38.69 5.57
N GLU A 7 -4.39 -38.19 5.83
CA GLU A 7 -4.74 -36.78 5.62
C GLU A 7 -4.00 -35.86 6.59
N LEU A 8 -3.86 -36.28 7.85
CA LEU A 8 -3.10 -35.55 8.86
C LEU A 8 -1.60 -35.55 8.54
N GLN A 9 -1.01 -36.70 8.20
CA GLN A 9 0.41 -36.80 7.84
C GLN A 9 0.76 -35.95 6.61
N ASN A 10 -0.13 -35.88 5.62
CA ASN A 10 0.08 -35.10 4.40
C ASN A 10 -0.43 -33.65 4.50
N SER A 11 -0.80 -33.17 5.70
CA SER A 11 -1.35 -31.81 5.90
C SER A 11 -2.56 -31.47 5.03
N ARG A 12 -3.32 -32.49 4.58
CA ARG A 12 -4.59 -32.32 3.85
C ARG A 12 -5.76 -32.07 4.80
N LEU A 13 -5.61 -32.45 6.07
CA LEU A 13 -6.51 -32.12 7.17
C LEU A 13 -5.71 -31.41 8.26
N MET A 14 -6.24 -30.30 8.78
CA MET A 14 -5.61 -29.50 9.84
C MET A 14 -6.59 -29.32 10.99
N VAL A 15 -6.13 -29.57 12.22
CA VAL A 15 -6.91 -29.34 13.44
C VAL A 15 -6.35 -28.12 14.14
N LEU A 16 -7.19 -27.10 14.33
CA LEU A 16 -6.81 -25.82 14.91
C LEU A 16 -7.64 -25.54 16.15
N GLN A 17 -6.98 -25.04 17.19
CA GLN A 17 -7.66 -24.50 18.36
C GLN A 17 -8.05 -23.05 18.09
N THR A 18 -9.35 -22.78 17.95
CA THR A 18 -9.85 -21.45 17.56
C THR A 18 -9.44 -20.32 18.52
N SER A 19 -9.30 -20.63 19.81
CA SER A 19 -8.90 -19.67 20.83
C SER A 19 -7.45 -19.21 20.75
N SER A 20 -6.58 -19.93 20.03
CA SER A 20 -5.17 -19.56 19.84
C SER A 20 -4.92 -18.82 18.52
N LEU A 21 -5.95 -18.63 17.69
CA LEU A 21 -5.80 -17.97 16.39
C LEU A 21 -5.84 -16.45 16.57
N ASP A 22 -4.70 -15.82 16.36
CA ASP A 22 -4.54 -14.37 16.36
C ASP A 22 -4.64 -13.79 14.94
N ILE A 23 -4.53 -12.46 14.84
CA ILE A 23 -4.62 -11.74 13.57
C ILE A 23 -3.46 -12.15 12.64
N GLU A 24 -2.28 -12.41 13.20
CA GLU A 24 -1.09 -12.87 12.47
C GLU A 24 -1.34 -14.23 11.78
N PHE A 25 -1.95 -15.18 12.50
CA PHE A 25 -2.37 -16.46 11.94
C PHE A 25 -3.30 -16.29 10.74
N PHE A 26 -4.40 -15.54 10.89
CA PHE A 26 -5.38 -15.38 9.80
C PHE A 26 -4.76 -14.71 8.57
N SER A 27 -3.95 -13.68 8.78
CA SER A 27 -3.26 -12.96 7.70
C SER A 27 -2.33 -13.90 6.92
N ASN A 28 -1.49 -14.68 7.62
CA ASN A 28 -0.56 -15.62 6.98
C ASN A 28 -1.29 -16.81 6.33
N PHE A 29 -2.30 -17.36 7.00
CA PHE A 29 -3.07 -18.49 6.50
C PHE A 29 -3.83 -18.13 5.22
N CYS A 30 -4.52 -16.99 5.21
CA CYS A 30 -5.33 -16.56 4.07
C CYS A 30 -4.52 -15.99 2.90
N SER A 31 -3.22 -15.69 3.06
CA SER A 31 -2.35 -15.18 1.98
C SER A 31 -1.36 -16.21 1.44
N SER A 32 -1.14 -17.32 2.15
CA SER A 32 -0.15 -18.32 1.75
C SER A 32 -0.70 -19.34 0.74
N LYS A 33 0.21 -19.88 -0.10
CA LYS A 33 -0.06 -21.07 -0.89
C LYS A 33 -0.01 -22.31 0.02
N PRO A 34 -0.88 -23.32 -0.16
CA PRO A 34 -1.89 -23.43 -1.22
C PRO A 34 -3.21 -22.71 -0.90
N PHE A 35 -3.47 -22.32 0.35
CA PHE A 35 -4.79 -21.89 0.83
C PHE A 35 -5.41 -20.75 0.01
N PHE A 36 -4.65 -19.72 -0.34
CA PHE A 36 -5.13 -18.61 -1.15
C PHE A 36 -5.60 -19.06 -2.55
N GLN A 37 -4.79 -19.86 -3.25
CA GLN A 37 -5.07 -20.31 -4.63
C GLN A 37 -6.30 -21.23 -4.72
N PHE A 38 -6.54 -22.00 -3.67
CA PHE A 38 -7.69 -22.90 -3.57
C PHE A 38 -8.87 -22.31 -2.81
N SER A 39 -8.84 -21.01 -2.49
CA SER A 39 -9.98 -20.32 -1.88
C SER A 39 -11.18 -20.33 -2.84
N ARG A 40 -12.37 -20.66 -2.33
CA ARG A 40 -13.62 -20.77 -3.11
C ARG A 40 -14.77 -20.17 -2.31
N ILE A 41 -15.78 -19.69 -3.03
CA ILE A 41 -17.07 -19.35 -2.43
C ILE A 41 -17.78 -20.62 -1.98
N TYR A 42 -18.51 -20.53 -0.86
CA TYR A 42 -19.25 -21.65 -0.32
C TYR A 42 -20.50 -21.14 0.42
N PHE A 43 -21.46 -22.03 0.62
CA PHE A 43 -22.61 -21.79 1.49
C PHE A 43 -22.35 -22.45 2.84
N LEU A 44 -22.39 -21.68 3.92
CA LEU A 44 -22.19 -22.20 5.28
C LEU A 44 -23.53 -22.64 5.86
N GLU A 45 -23.75 -23.95 5.91
CA GLU A 45 -24.97 -24.53 6.44
C GLU A 45 -24.66 -25.46 7.63
N LEU A 46 -25.30 -25.20 8.77
CA LEU A 46 -25.09 -25.99 9.99
C LEU A 46 -26.02 -27.20 10.00
N MET A 47 -25.53 -28.31 9.45
CA MET A 47 -26.30 -29.53 9.16
C MET A 47 -26.86 -30.30 10.37
N SER A 48 -26.53 -29.95 11.62
CA SER A 48 -27.00 -30.71 12.78
C SER A 48 -27.06 -29.88 14.06
N HIS A 49 -27.92 -30.31 15.00
CA HIS A 49 -28.01 -29.76 16.35
C HIS A 49 -26.68 -29.76 17.10
N TYR A 50 -25.75 -30.67 16.79
CA TYR A 50 -24.42 -30.65 17.39
C TYR A 50 -23.70 -29.33 17.07
N TYR A 51 -23.68 -28.94 15.78
CA TYR A 51 -22.99 -27.74 15.31
C TYR A 51 -23.75 -26.45 15.63
N GLU A 52 -25.08 -26.49 15.65
CA GLU A 52 -25.90 -25.35 16.05
C GLU A 52 -25.58 -24.85 17.47
N ARG A 53 -25.18 -25.73 18.39
CA ARG A 53 -24.72 -25.34 19.74
C ARG A 53 -23.49 -24.43 19.73
N PHE A 54 -22.72 -24.44 18.64
CA PHE A 54 -21.52 -23.62 18.45
C PHE A 54 -21.71 -22.57 17.35
N HIS A 55 -22.96 -22.21 17.04
CA HIS A 55 -23.30 -21.30 15.94
C HIS A 55 -22.51 -19.99 15.96
N GLU A 56 -22.46 -19.31 17.12
CA GLU A 56 -21.75 -18.03 17.28
C GLU A 56 -20.25 -18.16 17.01
N ASP A 57 -19.62 -19.23 17.52
CA ASP A 57 -18.19 -19.48 17.31
C ASP A 57 -17.87 -19.77 15.85
N ILE A 58 -18.72 -20.58 15.18
CA ILE A 58 -18.58 -20.93 13.78
C ILE A 58 -18.76 -19.69 12.89
N LEU A 59 -19.80 -18.88 13.13
CA LEU A 59 -20.02 -17.63 12.39
C LEU A 59 -18.90 -16.63 12.64
N GLY A 60 -18.43 -16.50 13.87
CA GLY A 60 -17.31 -15.63 14.23
C GLY A 60 -16.02 -16.03 13.51
N LEU A 61 -15.71 -17.33 13.45
CA LEU A 61 -14.57 -17.85 12.70
C LEU A 61 -14.72 -17.62 11.19
N ASN A 62 -15.89 -17.95 10.62
CA ASN A 62 -16.18 -17.74 9.21
C ASN A 62 -15.99 -16.26 8.82
N LYS A 63 -16.53 -15.34 9.63
CA LYS A 63 -16.38 -13.90 9.38
C LYS A 63 -14.91 -13.48 9.34
N LYS A 64 -14.09 -13.93 10.30
CA LYS A 64 -12.65 -13.65 10.33
C LYS A 64 -11.94 -14.20 9.08
N LEU A 65 -12.25 -15.43 8.68
CA LEU A 65 -11.68 -16.04 7.47
C LEU A 65 -12.09 -15.28 6.21
N ALA A 66 -13.38 -15.00 6.04
CA ALA A 66 -13.91 -14.28 4.88
C ALA A 66 -13.31 -12.87 4.76
N GLU A 67 -13.19 -12.14 5.88
CA GLU A 67 -12.54 -10.82 5.90
C GLU A 67 -11.06 -10.90 5.52
N ASN A 68 -10.31 -11.86 6.07
CA ASN A 68 -8.87 -11.98 5.75
C ASN A 68 -8.63 -12.48 4.33
N PHE A 69 -9.40 -13.44 3.81
CA PHE A 69 -9.32 -13.81 2.40
C PHE A 69 -9.66 -12.64 1.47
N LYS A 70 -10.72 -11.89 1.78
CA LYS A 70 -11.06 -10.69 1.00
C LYS A 70 -9.90 -9.68 1.00
N ASN A 71 -9.30 -9.42 2.16
CA ASN A 71 -8.15 -8.52 2.28
C ASN A 71 -6.95 -9.05 1.47
N SER A 72 -6.63 -10.34 1.56
CA SER A 72 -5.59 -10.97 0.74
C SER A 72 -5.87 -10.79 -0.75
N ILE A 73 -7.08 -11.10 -1.22
CA ILE A 73 -7.46 -11.00 -2.65
C ILE A 73 -7.26 -9.57 -3.16
N VAL A 74 -7.76 -8.57 -2.42
CA VAL A 74 -7.61 -7.16 -2.80
C VAL A 74 -6.14 -6.73 -2.80
N SER A 75 -5.31 -7.29 -1.92
CA SER A 75 -3.89 -6.91 -1.80
C SER A 75 -2.99 -7.40 -2.95
N TYR A 76 -3.35 -8.49 -3.65
CA TYR A 76 -2.52 -9.03 -4.74
C TYR A 76 -2.57 -8.21 -6.03
N GLY A 77 -3.61 -7.37 -6.20
CA GLY A 77 -3.87 -6.68 -7.46
C GLY A 77 -4.39 -7.66 -8.53
N ASN A 78 -5.25 -7.15 -9.41
CA ASN A 78 -5.95 -7.98 -10.40
C ASN A 78 -6.05 -7.31 -11.77
N ASP A 79 -5.29 -6.23 -12.00
CA ASP A 79 -5.37 -5.45 -13.24
C ASP A 79 -3.99 -5.34 -13.92
N PRO A 80 -3.78 -6.02 -15.07
CA PRO A 80 -2.55 -5.87 -15.84
C PRO A 80 -2.37 -4.46 -16.43
N LEU A 81 -3.44 -3.68 -16.62
CA LEU A 81 -3.34 -2.29 -17.06
C LEU A 81 -2.76 -1.40 -15.96
N ASP A 82 -3.16 -1.58 -14.69
CA ASP A 82 -2.52 -0.89 -13.56
C ASP A 82 -1.03 -1.25 -13.46
N ALA A 83 -0.68 -2.52 -13.68
CA ALA A 83 0.71 -2.96 -13.68
C ALA A 83 1.53 -2.26 -14.79
N LEU A 84 0.99 -2.19 -16.01
CA LEU A 84 1.61 -1.49 -17.15
C LEU A 84 1.76 0.01 -16.88
N GLN A 85 0.71 0.67 -16.39
CA GLN A 85 0.76 2.08 -16.00
C GLN A 85 1.85 2.33 -14.96
N GLY A 86 1.95 1.46 -13.95
CA GLY A 86 3.01 1.55 -12.93
C GLY A 86 4.41 1.43 -13.51
N ILE A 87 4.63 0.50 -14.44
CA ILE A 87 5.92 0.32 -15.13
C ILE A 87 6.25 1.56 -15.97
N GLU A 88 5.29 2.05 -16.76
CA GLU A 88 5.45 3.23 -17.60
C GLU A 88 5.85 4.46 -16.77
N GLN A 89 5.04 4.79 -15.75
CA GLN A 89 5.28 5.94 -14.89
C GLN A 89 6.61 5.81 -14.13
N PHE A 90 6.94 4.61 -13.65
CA PHE A 90 8.24 4.34 -13.05
C PHE A 90 9.41 4.62 -14.02
N VAL A 91 9.32 4.17 -15.27
CA VAL A 91 10.36 4.42 -16.28
C VAL A 91 10.50 5.91 -16.59
N TYR A 92 9.40 6.67 -16.62
CA TYR A 92 9.46 8.13 -16.76
C TYR A 92 10.14 8.83 -15.58
N ASN A 93 9.89 8.35 -14.36
CA ASN A 93 10.45 8.93 -13.14
C ASN A 93 11.88 8.45 -12.83
N LEU A 94 12.33 7.38 -13.49
CA LEU A 94 13.59 6.69 -13.24
C LEU A 94 14.83 7.61 -13.29
N PRO A 95 14.97 8.56 -14.24
CA PRO A 95 16.09 9.49 -14.23
C PRO A 95 16.11 10.33 -12.96
N GLN A 96 14.96 10.87 -12.56
CA GLN A 96 14.84 11.68 -11.35
C GLN A 96 15.15 10.86 -10.10
N MET A 97 14.73 9.59 -10.04
CA MET A 97 15.07 8.71 -8.92
C MET A 97 16.59 8.52 -8.78
N ILE A 98 17.32 8.43 -9.90
CA ILE A 98 18.77 8.20 -9.90
C ILE A 98 19.56 9.47 -9.58
N THR A 99 19.08 10.63 -10.02
CA THR A 99 19.77 11.91 -9.82
C THR A 99 19.49 12.57 -8.47
N HIS A 100 18.53 12.05 -7.70
CA HIS A 100 18.12 12.58 -6.40
C HIS A 100 18.61 11.72 -5.22
N PRO A 101 18.58 12.24 -3.98
CA PRO A 101 19.00 11.50 -2.80
C PRO A 101 18.23 10.19 -2.64
N SER A 102 18.94 9.12 -2.28
CA SER A 102 18.38 7.78 -2.16
C SER A 102 17.64 7.56 -0.84
N TYR A 103 16.83 6.50 -0.78
CA TYR A 103 16.22 6.07 0.48
C TYR A 103 17.25 5.73 1.56
N LYS A 104 18.39 5.14 1.16
CA LYS A 104 19.47 4.81 2.08
C LYS A 104 20.13 6.07 2.65
N GLU A 105 20.35 7.08 1.82
CA GLU A 105 20.87 8.39 2.25
C GLU A 105 19.92 9.01 3.27
N LEU A 106 18.61 9.07 2.94
CA LEU A 106 17.56 9.54 3.83
C LEU A 106 17.66 8.87 5.20
N LEU A 107 17.63 7.53 5.26
CA LEU A 107 17.69 6.82 6.55
C LEU A 107 19.00 7.06 7.30
N SER A 108 20.13 7.14 6.59
CA SER A 108 21.43 7.34 7.22
C SER A 108 21.56 8.69 7.91
N LYS A 109 21.00 9.75 7.30
CA LYS A 109 21.04 11.14 7.77
C LYS A 109 19.93 11.48 8.76
N ARG A 110 18.78 10.81 8.65
CA ARG A 110 17.55 11.19 9.37
C ARG A 110 17.21 10.31 10.56
N LYS A 111 17.84 9.15 10.73
CA LYS A 111 17.53 8.28 11.88
C LYS A 111 17.86 8.97 13.20
N ASN A 112 17.04 8.74 14.22
CA ASN A 112 17.26 9.23 15.59
C ASN A 112 17.33 10.76 15.74
N LEU A 113 16.85 11.55 14.77
CA LEU A 113 16.83 13.02 14.89
C LEU A 113 15.68 13.54 15.77
N SER A 114 14.65 12.72 16.00
CA SER A 114 13.48 13.06 16.81
C SER A 114 12.90 11.80 17.45
N ASP A 115 12.43 11.94 18.69
CA ASP A 115 11.72 10.87 19.40
C ASP A 115 10.24 10.78 18.97
N THR A 116 9.65 11.85 18.44
CA THR A 116 8.20 11.91 18.17
C THR A 116 7.92 12.33 16.74
N ALA A 117 7.08 11.55 16.05
CA ALA A 117 6.51 11.85 14.76
C ALA A 117 5.01 12.16 14.87
N ILE A 118 4.55 13.19 14.17
CA ILE A 118 3.13 13.48 13.95
C ILE A 118 2.84 13.20 12.47
N ILE A 119 1.89 12.31 12.22
CA ILE A 119 1.40 11.97 10.89
C ILE A 119 0.08 12.70 10.69
N VAL A 120 0.09 13.60 9.70
CA VAL A 120 -1.03 14.46 9.34
C VAL A 120 -1.72 13.89 8.10
N SER A 121 -2.89 13.33 8.32
CA SER A 121 -3.77 12.81 7.27
C SER A 121 -4.92 13.76 6.99
N THR A 122 -5.65 13.52 5.90
CA THR A 122 -6.63 14.48 5.33
C THR A 122 -8.08 14.14 5.70
N GLY A 123 -8.31 13.59 6.89
CA GLY A 123 -9.64 13.30 7.40
C GLY A 123 -10.34 14.53 8.00
N PRO A 124 -11.67 14.51 8.14
CA PRO A 124 -12.45 15.69 8.52
C PRO A 124 -12.10 16.30 9.89
N SER A 125 -11.47 15.55 10.79
CA SER A 125 -11.05 16.07 12.10
C SER A 125 -9.84 17.02 12.02
N LEU A 126 -9.08 17.00 10.92
CA LEU A 126 -7.82 17.72 10.79
C LEU A 126 -7.95 19.21 11.12
N THR A 127 -8.98 19.90 10.61
CA THR A 127 -9.17 21.36 10.79
C THR A 127 -9.12 21.77 12.26
N LYS A 128 -9.67 20.95 13.17
CA LYS A 128 -9.71 21.24 14.61
C LYS A 128 -8.33 21.15 15.26
N GLN A 129 -7.40 20.42 14.64
CA GLN A 129 -6.08 20.12 15.17
C GLN A 129 -5.00 21.09 14.67
N LEU A 130 -5.26 21.80 13.56
CA LEU A 130 -4.30 22.73 12.94
C LEU A 130 -3.76 23.81 13.89
N PRO A 131 -4.58 24.49 14.74
CA PRO A 131 -4.06 25.51 15.65
C PRO A 131 -3.04 24.95 16.66
N LEU A 132 -3.30 23.76 17.20
CA LEU A 132 -2.37 23.07 18.10
C LEU A 132 -1.14 22.57 17.35
N LEU A 133 -1.32 21.99 16.16
CA LEU A 133 -0.20 21.54 15.33
C LEU A 133 0.76 22.70 15.06
N LYS A 134 0.24 23.87 14.69
CA LYS A 134 1.03 25.09 14.46
C LYS A 134 1.85 25.49 15.69
N LYS A 135 1.25 25.43 16.88
CA LYS A 135 1.91 25.78 18.16
C LYS A 135 3.07 24.83 18.50
N TYR A 136 2.96 23.55 18.13
CA TYR A 136 3.92 22.51 18.52
C TYR A 136 4.81 22.02 17.37
N ALA A 137 4.72 22.63 16.18
CA ALA A 137 5.36 22.12 14.97
C ALA A 137 6.90 22.03 15.03
N SER A 138 7.55 22.88 15.82
CA SER A 138 9.00 22.84 16.04
C SER A 138 9.48 21.65 16.89
N LYS A 139 8.57 20.95 17.59
CA LYS A 139 8.90 19.97 18.63
C LYS A 139 8.74 18.51 18.24
N ALA A 140 8.24 18.23 17.04
CA ALA A 140 8.06 16.89 16.50
C ALA A 140 8.43 16.86 15.02
N THR A 141 8.77 15.69 14.51
CA THR A 141 8.85 15.46 13.07
C THR A 141 7.42 15.42 12.51
N ILE A 142 7.10 16.27 11.55
CA ILE A 142 5.80 16.31 10.88
C ILE A 142 5.90 15.62 9.53
N PHE A 143 5.17 14.53 9.39
CA PHE A 143 4.84 13.92 8.10
C PHE A 143 3.44 14.35 7.72
N CYS A 144 3.22 14.77 6.48
CA CYS A 144 1.87 14.95 5.98
C CYS A 144 1.63 14.14 4.72
N ALA A 145 0.37 13.74 4.52
CA ALA A 145 -0.07 13.25 3.24
C ALA A 145 0.00 14.37 2.18
N ASP A 146 0.25 13.99 0.94
CA ASP A 146 0.13 14.82 -0.26
C ASP A 146 -1.14 15.69 -0.26
N SER A 147 -2.29 15.10 0.07
CA SER A 147 -3.59 15.79 0.16
C SER A 147 -3.71 16.77 1.33
N SER A 148 -2.90 16.59 2.39
CA SER A 148 -2.83 17.52 3.53
C SER A 148 -1.84 18.66 3.30
N TYR A 149 -0.92 18.54 2.32
CA TYR A 149 0.11 19.54 2.05
C TYR A 149 -0.46 20.92 1.67
N PRO A 150 -1.43 21.04 0.74
CA PRO A 150 -2.04 22.34 0.44
C PRO A 150 -2.78 22.97 1.65
N ILE A 151 -3.39 22.13 2.49
CA ILE A 151 -4.08 22.58 3.72
C ILE A 151 -3.04 23.15 4.70
N LEU A 152 -1.95 22.43 4.95
CA LEU A 152 -0.88 22.86 5.84
C LEU A 152 -0.22 24.16 5.34
N ALA A 153 0.00 24.29 4.03
CA ALA A 153 0.49 25.52 3.41
C ALA A 153 -0.44 26.71 3.67
N LYS A 154 -1.76 26.54 3.45
CA LYS A 154 -2.78 27.57 3.71
C LYS A 154 -2.78 28.05 5.17
N HIS A 155 -2.50 27.15 6.12
CA HIS A 155 -2.46 27.47 7.55
C HIS A 155 -1.06 27.89 8.05
N GLY A 156 -0.06 27.93 7.17
CA GLY A 156 1.31 28.30 7.50
C GLY A 156 1.97 27.32 8.48
N ILE A 157 1.76 26.02 8.28
CA ILE A 157 2.35 24.94 9.08
C ILE A 157 3.28 24.16 8.16
N LYS A 158 4.60 24.34 8.31
CA LYS A 158 5.59 23.67 7.46
C LYS A 158 5.81 22.22 7.92
N PRO A 159 5.49 21.19 7.11
CA PRO A 159 5.87 19.81 7.41
C PRO A 159 7.37 19.58 7.18
N ASP A 160 7.95 18.57 7.83
CA ASP A 160 9.33 18.15 7.51
C ASP A 160 9.32 17.18 6.32
N TYR A 161 8.28 16.35 6.21
CA TYR A 161 8.10 15.39 5.14
C TYR A 161 6.71 15.47 4.52
N VAL A 162 6.64 15.46 3.19
CA VAL A 162 5.40 15.27 2.42
C VAL A 162 5.48 13.92 1.73
N CYS A 163 4.51 13.03 1.97
CA CYS A 163 4.50 11.69 1.39
C CYS A 163 3.46 11.58 0.28
N MET A 164 3.79 10.89 -0.82
CA MET A 164 2.85 10.58 -1.90
C MET A 164 3.01 9.12 -2.33
N LEU A 165 1.88 8.42 -2.44
CA LEU A 165 1.83 6.99 -2.73
C LEU A 165 1.05 6.67 -4.01
N GLU A 166 -0.02 7.42 -4.28
CA GLU A 166 -0.95 7.17 -5.37
C GLU A 166 -0.40 7.65 -6.72
N ARG A 167 -0.83 6.98 -7.80
CA ARG A 167 -0.27 7.21 -9.15
C ARG A 167 -1.25 7.82 -10.16
N THR A 168 -2.34 8.36 -9.66
CA THR A 168 -3.38 9.00 -10.47
C THR A 168 -3.01 10.44 -10.79
N GLU A 169 -3.50 10.97 -11.91
CA GLU A 169 -3.29 12.37 -12.28
C GLU A 169 -3.83 13.34 -11.22
N ILE A 170 -5.02 13.07 -10.67
CA ILE A 170 -5.65 13.94 -9.66
C ILE A 170 -4.81 14.09 -8.38
N THR A 171 -4.03 13.07 -8.01
CA THR A 171 -3.16 13.14 -6.82
C THR A 171 -1.89 13.95 -7.10
N ALA A 172 -1.39 13.96 -8.35
CA ALA A 172 -0.28 14.84 -8.73
C ALA A 172 -0.63 16.33 -8.60
N GLU A 173 -1.90 16.70 -8.77
CA GLU A 173 -2.36 18.09 -8.63
C GLU A 173 -2.20 18.66 -7.22
N PHE A 174 -2.01 17.83 -6.18
CA PHE A 174 -1.62 18.33 -4.85
C PHE A 174 -0.28 19.05 -4.87
N PHE A 175 0.57 18.78 -5.86
CA PHE A 175 1.82 19.50 -6.09
C PHE A 175 1.71 20.56 -7.17
N ASN A 176 0.54 20.84 -7.76
CA ASN A 176 0.40 21.92 -8.75
C ASN A 176 0.12 23.28 -8.08
N HIS A 177 0.99 23.68 -7.15
CA HIS A 177 0.88 24.93 -6.39
C HIS A 177 2.25 25.60 -6.27
N ASP A 178 2.35 26.92 -6.36
CA ASP A 178 3.59 27.65 -6.04
C ASP A 178 3.48 28.29 -4.66
N PHE A 179 3.99 27.60 -3.62
CA PHE A 179 4.04 28.14 -2.26
C PHE A 179 5.37 28.84 -1.94
N ARG A 180 6.29 28.97 -2.92
CA ARG A 180 7.55 29.71 -2.83
C ARG A 180 8.39 29.30 -1.60
N GLU A 181 8.76 30.27 -0.75
CA GLU A 181 9.57 30.08 0.47
C GLU A 181 8.99 29.07 1.47
N PHE A 182 7.68 28.77 1.37
CA PHE A 182 7.08 27.72 2.20
C PHE A 182 7.70 26.35 1.88
N ASP A 183 7.96 26.04 0.61
CA ASP A 183 8.46 24.73 0.16
C ASP A 183 9.93 24.50 0.51
N LYS A 184 10.65 25.57 0.85
CA LYS A 184 12.04 25.50 1.28
C LYS A 184 12.19 24.56 2.47
N ASP A 185 13.17 23.67 2.38
CA ASP A 185 13.55 22.66 3.38
C ASP A 185 12.55 21.51 3.62
N ILE A 186 11.39 21.51 2.96
CA ILE A 186 10.47 20.37 2.97
C ILE A 186 11.09 19.23 2.17
N CYS A 187 11.09 18.01 2.73
CA CYS A 187 11.56 16.81 2.05
C CYS A 187 10.39 15.99 1.51
N PHE A 188 10.29 15.85 0.19
CA PHE A 188 9.19 15.10 -0.43
C PHE A 188 9.59 13.63 -0.61
N ILE A 189 8.86 12.70 -0.02
CA ILE A 189 9.10 11.26 -0.14
C ILE A 189 8.02 10.64 -1.01
N ILE A 190 8.39 10.26 -2.22
CA ILE A 190 7.44 10.01 -3.30
C ILE A 190 7.62 8.58 -3.80
N LYS A 191 6.53 7.84 -3.99
CA LYS A 191 6.63 6.51 -4.59
C LYS A 191 7.11 6.64 -6.05
N SER A 192 7.99 5.76 -6.49
CA SER A 192 8.63 5.85 -7.81
C SER A 192 7.67 5.69 -8.99
N VAL A 193 6.49 5.10 -8.75
CA VAL A 193 5.45 4.87 -9.77
C VAL A 193 4.40 5.99 -9.83
N VAL A 194 4.56 7.12 -9.12
CA VAL A 194 3.56 8.20 -9.15
C VAL A 194 3.39 8.79 -10.55
N HIS A 195 2.28 9.49 -10.77
CA HIS A 195 2.05 10.18 -12.04
C HIS A 195 3.18 11.20 -12.34
N PRO A 196 3.76 11.22 -13.58
CA PRO A 196 4.92 12.06 -13.91
C PRO A 196 4.72 13.56 -13.67
N ASN A 197 3.48 14.05 -13.73
CA ASN A 197 3.16 15.44 -13.40
C ASN A 197 3.62 15.82 -11.98
N ALA A 198 3.50 14.92 -11.01
CA ALA A 198 3.95 15.19 -9.64
C ALA A 198 5.44 15.54 -9.61
N ILE A 199 6.26 14.80 -10.36
CA ILE A 199 7.69 15.02 -10.48
C ILE A 199 8.01 16.28 -11.29
N ASN A 200 7.27 16.52 -12.38
CA ASN A 200 7.39 17.74 -13.16
C ASN A 200 7.06 19.00 -12.36
N TYR A 201 6.11 18.92 -11.42
CA TYR A 201 5.79 20.03 -10.52
C TYR A 201 6.87 20.21 -9.45
N LEU A 202 7.36 19.12 -8.85
CA LEU A 202 8.40 19.19 -7.81
C LEU A 202 9.72 19.73 -8.34
N THR A 203 10.20 19.24 -9.48
CA THR A 203 11.47 19.67 -10.12
C THR A 203 11.50 21.17 -10.47
N LYS A 204 10.34 21.83 -10.59
CA LYS A 204 10.25 23.29 -10.78
C LYS A 204 10.39 24.08 -9.48
N LYS A 205 10.29 23.43 -8.33
CA LYS A 205 10.22 24.06 -7.01
C LYS A 205 11.38 23.70 -6.09
N THR A 206 11.83 22.45 -6.14
CA THR A 206 12.80 21.91 -5.18
C THR A 206 13.49 20.67 -5.72
N ASP A 207 14.76 20.51 -5.32
CA ASP A 207 15.54 19.29 -5.53
C ASP A 207 15.51 18.38 -4.28
N ASN A 208 14.78 18.77 -3.21
CA ASN A 208 14.71 18.03 -1.95
C ASN A 208 13.59 17.00 -1.96
N PHE A 209 13.63 16.08 -2.93
CA PHE A 209 12.72 14.94 -2.98
C PHE A 209 13.46 13.63 -3.20
N THR A 210 12.91 12.55 -2.65
CA THR A 210 13.45 11.19 -2.78
C THR A 210 12.36 10.30 -3.34
N LEU A 211 12.66 9.65 -4.47
CA LEU A 211 11.82 8.63 -5.05
C LEU A 211 12.14 7.27 -4.43
N VAL A 212 11.13 6.63 -3.86
CA VAL A 212 11.24 5.35 -3.15
C VAL A 212 10.48 4.26 -3.91
N SER A 213 11.01 3.04 -3.92
CA SER A 213 10.40 1.91 -4.62
C SER A 213 10.04 0.79 -3.66
N THR A 214 8.92 0.10 -3.90
CA THR A 214 8.65 -1.20 -3.27
C THR A 214 9.26 -2.32 -4.11
N TYR A 215 9.27 -3.54 -3.57
CA TYR A 215 9.62 -4.73 -4.34
C TYR A 215 8.54 -4.99 -5.39
N ALA A 216 8.93 -4.94 -6.66
CA ALA A 216 8.11 -5.33 -7.80
C ALA A 216 9.01 -5.98 -8.85
N SER A 217 8.49 -6.95 -9.59
CA SER A 217 9.33 -7.80 -10.45
C SER A 217 10.11 -7.01 -11.50
N PHE A 218 9.49 -6.00 -12.12
CA PHE A 218 10.16 -5.10 -13.07
C PHE A 218 11.22 -4.22 -12.40
N ILE A 219 10.90 -3.61 -11.24
CA ILE A 219 11.83 -2.76 -10.50
C ILE A 219 13.07 -3.57 -10.05
N ASN A 220 12.87 -4.79 -9.55
CA ASN A 220 13.94 -5.70 -9.14
C ASN A 220 14.82 -6.11 -10.33
N TYR A 221 14.21 -6.31 -11.51
CA TYR A 221 14.93 -6.66 -12.72
C TYR A 221 15.97 -5.59 -13.13
N LEU A 222 15.74 -4.32 -12.82
CA LEU A 222 16.70 -3.24 -13.10
C LEU A 222 17.96 -3.29 -12.22
N LYS A 223 17.94 -4.04 -11.10
CA LYS A 223 19.07 -4.20 -10.15
C LYS A 223 19.60 -2.87 -9.62
N LEU A 224 18.69 -2.03 -9.12
CA LEU A 224 18.99 -0.72 -8.53
C LEU A 224 18.99 -0.75 -6.99
N ASP A 225 19.45 -1.87 -6.40
CA ASP A 225 19.44 -2.11 -4.94
C ASP A 225 20.17 -1.02 -4.13
N HIS A 226 21.05 -0.25 -4.76
CA HIS A 226 21.69 0.91 -4.16
C HIS A 226 20.66 1.90 -3.60
N PHE A 227 19.58 2.18 -4.33
CA PHE A 227 18.57 3.16 -3.94
C PHE A 227 17.67 2.69 -2.80
N GLY A 228 17.70 1.40 -2.48
CA GLY A 228 16.91 0.78 -1.42
C GLY A 228 15.48 0.48 -1.84
N TYR A 229 14.83 -0.37 -1.03
CA TYR A 229 13.42 -0.70 -1.16
C TYR A 229 12.69 -0.32 0.11
N PHE A 230 11.47 0.16 -0.05
CA PHE A 230 10.61 0.58 1.02
C PHE A 230 9.21 0.02 0.76
N ASN A 231 8.77 -0.92 1.61
CA ASN A 231 7.39 -1.36 1.61
C ASN A 231 6.55 -0.32 2.35
N MET A 232 5.60 0.31 1.66
CA MET A 232 4.92 1.55 2.09
C MET A 232 3.51 1.33 2.62
N GLY A 233 3.01 0.08 2.61
CA GLY A 233 1.63 -0.24 2.98
C GLY A 233 0.61 0.26 1.95
N PHE A 234 -0.64 0.42 2.39
CA PHE A 234 -1.79 0.61 1.50
C PHE A 234 -2.29 2.06 1.37
N SER A 235 -1.73 2.99 2.14
CA SER A 235 -2.07 4.41 2.04
C SER A 235 -0.91 5.29 2.45
N VAL A 236 -0.98 6.57 2.14
CA VAL A 236 0.06 7.56 2.49
C VAL A 236 0.32 7.61 4.01
N ALA A 237 -0.71 7.37 4.83
CA ALA A 237 -0.56 7.29 6.29
C ALA A 237 0.25 6.06 6.73
N HIS A 238 0.08 4.91 6.07
CA HIS A 238 0.94 3.73 6.31
C HIS A 238 2.38 4.03 5.92
N MET A 239 2.58 4.67 4.78
CA MET A 239 3.90 5.08 4.30
C MET A 239 4.61 5.97 5.31
N ALA A 240 3.93 7.00 5.83
CA ALA A 240 4.46 7.88 6.86
C ALA A 240 4.74 7.13 8.17
N CYS A 241 3.86 6.21 8.58
CA CYS A 241 4.03 5.36 9.76
C CYS A 241 5.30 4.53 9.64
N TYR A 242 5.45 3.76 8.57
CA TYR A 242 6.61 2.89 8.37
C TYR A 242 7.91 3.70 8.24
N LEU A 243 7.86 4.85 7.56
CA LEU A 243 9.02 5.72 7.47
C LEU A 243 9.43 6.23 8.85
N SER A 244 8.47 6.65 9.69
CA SER A 244 8.75 7.08 11.05
C SER A 244 9.40 5.98 11.91
N LEU A 245 8.99 4.71 11.73
CA LEU A 245 9.62 3.55 12.37
C LEU A 245 11.06 3.33 11.88
N HIS A 246 11.29 3.41 10.57
CA HIS A 246 12.64 3.27 10.00
C HIS A 246 13.58 4.39 10.44
N LEU A 247 13.03 5.59 10.69
CA LEU A 247 13.72 6.74 11.27
C LEU A 247 13.84 6.69 12.80
N LYS A 248 13.35 5.63 13.44
CA LYS A 248 13.51 5.32 14.88
C LYS A 248 12.77 6.27 15.83
N HIS A 249 11.62 6.80 15.41
CA HIS A 249 10.74 7.51 16.33
C HIS A 249 10.17 6.56 17.40
N LYS A 250 10.14 7.03 18.65
CA LYS A 250 9.60 6.31 19.81
C LYS A 250 8.10 6.53 19.97
N ASN A 251 7.59 7.67 19.52
CA ASN A 251 6.16 7.99 19.55
C ASN A 251 5.68 8.36 18.15
N ILE A 252 4.59 7.75 17.71
CA ILE A 252 3.91 8.06 16.44
C ILE A 252 2.51 8.54 16.77
N ILE A 253 2.17 9.76 16.37
CA ILE A 253 0.88 10.40 16.67
C ILE A 253 0.12 10.59 15.36
N PHE A 254 -1.07 10.01 15.25
CA PHE A 254 -1.97 10.25 14.12
C PHE A 254 -2.93 11.39 14.41
N ILE A 255 -3.01 12.34 13.48
CA ILE A 255 -4.03 13.40 13.43
C ILE A 255 -4.66 13.45 12.03
N GLY A 256 -5.93 13.85 11.92
CA GLY A 256 -6.70 13.73 10.67
C GLY A 256 -6.80 12.32 10.08
N GLN A 257 -6.37 11.27 10.78
CA GLN A 257 -6.54 9.86 10.38
C GLN A 257 -7.93 9.37 10.82
N ASP A 258 -8.99 9.99 10.29
CA ASP A 258 -10.36 9.68 10.71
C ASP A 258 -10.81 8.28 10.29
N LEU A 259 -10.50 7.88 9.04
CA LEU A 259 -11.01 6.63 8.43
C LEU A 259 -12.54 6.51 8.55
N ALA A 260 -13.22 7.65 8.57
CA ALA A 260 -14.65 7.77 8.80
C ALA A 260 -15.13 9.13 8.26
N TYR A 261 -16.41 9.17 7.90
CA TYR A 261 -17.08 10.40 7.53
C TYR A 261 -17.36 11.24 8.78
N ALA A 262 -17.34 12.57 8.62
CA ALA A 262 -17.86 13.47 9.63
C ALA A 262 -19.37 13.28 9.83
N LYS A 263 -19.92 13.80 10.95
CA LYS A 263 -21.36 13.72 11.25
C LYS A 263 -22.25 14.33 10.16
N ASN A 264 -21.75 15.34 9.45
CA ASN A 264 -22.44 15.98 8.32
C ASN A 264 -22.28 15.22 6.99
N GLY A 265 -21.55 14.11 6.99
CA GLY A 265 -21.29 13.27 5.80
C GLY A 265 -20.03 13.64 5.01
N ASN A 266 -19.27 14.67 5.39
CA ASN A 266 -18.03 15.03 4.70
C ASN A 266 -16.98 13.91 4.82
N SER A 267 -16.27 13.64 3.73
CA SER A 267 -15.14 12.71 3.72
C SER A 267 -13.80 13.39 4.01
N HIS A 268 -13.71 14.71 3.79
CA HIS A 268 -12.50 15.50 3.99
C HIS A 268 -12.80 16.83 4.72
N PRO A 269 -11.77 17.55 5.18
CA PRO A 269 -11.87 18.94 5.62
C PRO A 269 -12.44 19.89 4.57
N ASP A 270 -13.04 20.99 5.01
CA ASP A 270 -13.56 22.05 4.12
C ASP A 270 -12.48 22.68 3.23
N ASP A 271 -11.22 22.69 3.69
CA ASP A 271 -10.07 23.21 2.96
C ASP A 271 -9.48 22.22 1.94
N TYR A 272 -10.04 21.02 1.79
CA TYR A 272 -9.56 20.05 0.81
C TYR A 272 -9.82 20.51 -0.62
N GLN A 273 -8.78 20.50 -1.46
CA GLN A 273 -8.84 21.11 -2.80
C GLN A 273 -9.88 20.48 -3.75
N ASN A 274 -10.23 19.20 -3.54
CA ASN A 274 -11.20 18.48 -4.36
C ASN A 274 -12.63 18.46 -3.78
N SER A 275 -12.93 19.34 -2.80
CA SER A 275 -14.17 19.41 -1.99
C SER A 275 -14.22 18.46 -0.80
N ALA A 276 -14.74 18.93 0.33
CA ALA A 276 -15.01 18.16 1.55
C ALA A 276 -15.87 16.90 1.31
N THR A 277 -16.65 16.88 0.22
CA THR A 277 -17.57 15.79 -0.13
C THR A 277 -17.06 14.86 -1.24
N TYR A 278 -15.79 15.00 -1.65
CA TYR A 278 -15.19 14.28 -2.79
C TYR A 278 -15.48 12.76 -2.81
N GLU A 279 -15.44 12.11 -1.65
CA GLU A 279 -15.69 10.65 -1.50
C GLU A 279 -16.97 10.32 -0.72
N SER A 280 -17.79 11.32 -0.38
CA SER A 280 -18.99 11.13 0.46
C SER A 280 -20.03 10.18 -0.14
N LYS A 281 -20.01 9.97 -1.45
CA LYS A 281 -20.92 9.09 -2.19
C LYS A 281 -20.19 8.06 -3.06
N ALA A 282 -18.87 7.94 -2.93
CA ALA A 282 -18.08 7.02 -3.74
C ALA A 282 -18.36 5.54 -3.40
N HIS A 283 -18.83 5.28 -2.18
CA HIS A 283 -19.03 3.94 -1.65
C HIS A 283 -20.26 3.87 -0.74
N GLU A 284 -20.83 2.67 -0.63
CA GLU A 284 -21.88 2.38 0.34
C GLU A 284 -21.34 2.54 1.77
N PRO A 285 -21.96 3.38 2.62
CA PRO A 285 -21.53 3.56 3.99
C PRO A 285 -21.76 2.31 4.84
N ILE A 286 -20.77 1.96 5.63
CA ILE A 286 -20.83 0.92 6.66
C ILE A 286 -20.50 1.53 8.03
N LEU A 287 -20.86 0.83 9.10
CA LEU A 287 -20.59 1.28 10.47
C LEU A 287 -19.36 0.60 11.03
N THR A 288 -18.57 1.34 11.81
CA THR A 288 -17.46 0.82 12.59
C THR A 288 -17.38 1.53 13.94
N LYS A 289 -16.70 0.91 14.90
CA LYS A 289 -16.59 1.42 16.27
C LYS A 289 -15.91 2.80 16.28
N ALA A 290 -16.54 3.76 16.93
CA ALA A 290 -16.01 5.12 17.03
C ALA A 290 -14.84 5.23 18.02
N TYR A 291 -14.01 6.26 17.85
CA TYR A 291 -12.99 6.68 18.81
C TYR A 291 -13.49 6.64 20.27
N GLY A 292 -12.66 6.17 21.19
CA GLY A 292 -13.02 6.00 22.60
C GLY A 292 -13.84 4.72 22.86
N GLY A 293 -14.17 3.97 21.81
CA GLY A 293 -14.83 2.68 21.90
C GLY A 293 -16.30 2.72 22.28
N LYS A 294 -16.95 3.89 22.16
CA LYS A 294 -18.37 4.08 22.44
C LYS A 294 -19.09 4.60 21.19
N GLY A 295 -20.14 3.91 20.77
CA GLY A 295 -20.90 4.24 19.57
C GLY A 295 -20.17 3.85 18.27
N GLU A 296 -20.73 4.33 17.16
CA GLU A 296 -20.30 3.99 15.81
C GLU A 296 -20.16 5.23 14.93
N VAL A 297 -19.29 5.13 13.93
CA VAL A 297 -19.10 6.14 12.87
C VAL A 297 -19.28 5.47 11.51
N LYS A 298 -19.73 6.26 10.53
CA LYS A 298 -19.83 5.80 9.15
C LYS A 298 -18.45 5.79 8.50
N THR A 299 -18.14 4.74 7.77
CA THR A 299 -16.92 4.54 6.99
C THR A 299 -17.28 3.80 5.69
N HIS A 300 -16.29 3.40 4.90
CA HIS A 300 -16.49 2.49 3.77
C HIS A 300 -15.42 1.39 3.75
N HIS A 301 -15.60 0.42 2.86
CA HIS A 301 -14.80 -0.80 2.85
C HIS A 301 -13.29 -0.57 2.64
N VAL A 302 -12.87 0.44 1.85
CA VAL A 302 -11.45 0.75 1.63
C VAL A 302 -10.82 1.36 2.89
N TRP A 303 -11.47 2.33 3.53
CA TRP A 303 -10.99 2.86 4.81
C TRP A 303 -10.99 1.82 5.93
N LEU A 304 -11.96 0.90 5.93
CA LEU A 304 -11.96 -0.23 6.87
C LEU A 304 -10.78 -1.17 6.61
N MET A 305 -10.43 -1.45 5.35
CA MET A 305 -9.23 -2.19 4.98
C MET A 305 -7.97 -1.47 5.45
N PHE A 306 -7.85 -0.15 5.23
CA PHE A 306 -6.73 0.64 5.73
C PHE A 306 -6.63 0.59 7.26
N LYS A 307 -7.76 0.75 7.95
CA LYS A 307 -7.85 0.64 9.40
C LYS A 307 -7.35 -0.71 9.88
N GLN A 308 -7.85 -1.80 9.30
CA GLN A 308 -7.50 -3.15 9.71
C GLN A 308 -6.01 -3.43 9.50
N ASN A 309 -5.44 -3.04 8.37
CA ASN A 309 -4.00 -3.19 8.12
C ASN A 309 -3.16 -2.41 9.15
N LEU A 310 -3.51 -1.15 9.39
CA LEU A 310 -2.86 -0.35 10.42
C LEU A 310 -2.96 -0.98 11.82
N GLU A 311 -4.09 -1.61 12.17
CA GLU A 311 -4.24 -2.36 13.42
C GLU A 311 -3.30 -3.57 13.48
N GLN A 312 -3.10 -4.31 12.37
CA GLN A 312 -2.12 -5.41 12.32
C GLN A 312 -0.69 -4.88 12.49
N ASP A 313 -0.38 -3.74 11.88
CA ASP A 313 0.93 -3.11 11.99
C ASP A 313 1.20 -2.64 13.41
N ILE A 314 0.21 -2.02 14.06
CA ILE A 314 0.33 -1.57 15.45
C ILE A 314 0.55 -2.75 16.40
N GLU A 315 -0.14 -3.88 16.19
CA GLU A 315 0.09 -5.09 16.97
C GLU A 315 1.54 -5.57 16.84
N LYS A 316 2.08 -5.62 15.62
CA LYS A 316 3.49 -5.98 15.36
C LYS A 316 4.45 -4.96 15.97
N ILE A 317 4.18 -3.67 15.83
CA ILE A 317 4.99 -2.60 16.42
C ILE A 317 5.06 -2.79 17.93
N GLN A 318 3.94 -3.01 18.60
CA GLN A 318 3.89 -3.19 20.06
C GLN A 318 4.54 -4.48 20.53
N LYS A 319 4.48 -5.54 19.72
CA LYS A 319 5.08 -6.84 20.03
C LYS A 319 6.60 -6.84 19.85
N TYR A 320 7.11 -6.12 18.86
CA TYR A 320 8.51 -6.25 18.42
C TYR A 320 9.35 -4.97 18.57
N LEU A 321 8.75 -3.80 18.80
CA LEU A 321 9.44 -2.50 18.87
C LEU A 321 9.04 -1.73 20.14
N ASP A 322 9.95 -0.91 20.65
CA ASP A 322 9.67 0.05 21.73
C ASP A 322 9.14 1.38 21.17
N THR A 323 8.11 1.30 20.32
CA THR A 323 7.43 2.45 19.73
C THR A 323 5.96 2.46 20.12
N LYS A 324 5.49 3.60 20.62
CA LYS A 324 4.08 3.82 20.98
C LYS A 324 3.35 4.52 19.85
N VAL A 325 2.19 3.99 19.48
CA VAL A 325 1.31 4.57 18.47
C VAL A 325 0.09 5.18 19.15
N TYR A 326 -0.16 6.46 18.87
CA TYR A 326 -1.25 7.25 19.44
C TYR A 326 -2.26 7.59 18.37
N ASN A 327 -3.53 7.30 18.66
CA ASN A 327 -4.64 7.81 17.88
C ASN A 327 -5.15 9.10 18.55
N CYS A 328 -4.96 10.24 17.89
CA CYS A 328 -5.43 11.54 18.37
C CYS A 328 -6.58 12.10 17.54
N THR A 329 -7.29 11.27 16.77
CA THR A 329 -8.36 11.70 15.85
C THR A 329 -9.73 11.67 16.52
N GLU A 330 -9.98 12.65 17.40
CA GLU A 330 -11.25 12.79 18.10
C GLU A 330 -12.41 13.07 17.12
N GLY A 331 -13.11 12.00 16.73
CA GLY A 331 -14.20 12.03 15.73
C GLY A 331 -14.13 10.94 14.68
N GLY A 332 -12.99 10.24 14.57
CA GLY A 332 -12.77 9.16 13.64
C GLY A 332 -13.17 7.77 14.16
N ALA A 333 -12.78 6.75 13.39
CA ALA A 333 -12.88 5.36 13.78
C ALA A 333 -11.85 5.01 14.88
N ARG A 334 -12.22 4.09 15.77
CA ARG A 334 -11.29 3.49 16.74
C ARG A 334 -10.30 2.61 15.99
N ILE A 335 -9.02 2.90 16.11
CA ILE A 335 -7.93 2.05 15.63
C ILE A 335 -7.46 1.19 16.81
N LYS A 336 -7.80 -0.11 16.83
CA LYS A 336 -7.40 -1.07 17.85
C LYS A 336 -5.87 -1.15 17.97
N GLY A 337 -5.38 -1.31 19.19
CA GLY A 337 -3.94 -1.28 19.49
C GLY A 337 -3.41 0.13 19.73
N ALA A 338 -3.85 1.14 18.97
CA ALA A 338 -3.41 2.52 19.20
C ALA A 338 -3.89 3.05 20.57
N ILE A 339 -3.04 3.86 21.21
CA ILE A 339 -3.36 4.56 22.45
C ILE A 339 -4.21 5.80 22.10
N GLU A 340 -5.49 5.77 22.46
CA GLU A 340 -6.39 6.91 22.25
C GLU A 340 -6.12 8.01 23.29
N LYS A 341 -5.69 9.18 22.83
CA LYS A 341 -5.50 10.39 23.64
C LYS A 341 -5.95 11.64 22.88
N PRO A 342 -6.47 12.68 23.55
CA PRO A 342 -6.65 13.98 22.90
C PRO A 342 -5.34 14.53 22.34
N PHE A 343 -5.39 15.24 21.22
CA PHE A 343 -4.15 15.75 20.60
C PHE A 343 -3.40 16.70 21.52
N LEU A 344 -4.11 17.53 22.28
CA LEU A 344 -3.51 18.42 23.28
C LEU A 344 -2.68 17.65 24.33
N TRP A 345 -3.20 16.52 24.80
CA TRP A 345 -2.47 15.67 25.76
C TRP A 345 -1.17 15.17 25.16
N ALA A 346 -1.19 14.71 23.90
CA ALA A 346 0.00 14.23 23.21
C ALA A 346 1.04 15.36 23.06
N CYS A 347 0.59 16.56 22.69
CA CYS A 347 1.45 17.74 22.62
C CYS A 347 2.11 18.07 23.97
N GLU A 348 1.33 18.14 25.04
CA GLU A 348 1.84 18.54 26.37
C GLU A 348 2.75 17.49 27.01
N ASN A 349 2.52 16.20 26.74
CA ASN A 349 3.21 15.10 27.42
C ASN A 349 4.37 14.51 26.61
N LEU A 350 4.36 14.64 25.28
CA LEU A 350 5.35 14.01 24.39
C LEU A 350 6.26 15.03 23.69
N LEU A 351 5.90 16.32 23.66
CA LEU A 351 6.61 17.36 22.89
C LEU A 351 7.26 18.38 23.82
N ALA A 352 8.26 17.95 24.59
CA ALA A 352 8.91 18.77 25.60
C ALA A 352 9.92 19.78 25.01
N LYS A 353 10.66 19.39 23.97
CA LYS A 353 11.82 20.15 23.45
C LYS A 353 11.65 20.48 21.97
N ASP A 354 12.17 21.63 21.58
CA ASP A 354 12.30 21.98 20.17
C ASP A 354 13.37 21.11 19.50
N LEU A 355 13.12 20.79 18.23
CA LEU A 355 14.05 20.06 17.38
C LEU A 355 14.94 21.05 16.62
N ASN A 356 16.16 20.61 16.27
CA ASN A 356 17.05 21.36 15.40
C ASN A 356 16.55 21.24 13.95
N LYS A 357 15.66 22.16 13.56
CA LYS A 357 15.11 22.27 12.21
C LYS A 357 15.68 23.50 11.47
N PRO A 358 15.83 23.46 10.14
CA PRO A 358 15.56 22.32 9.27
C PRO A 358 16.58 21.19 9.48
N PHE A 359 16.16 19.95 9.21
CA PHE A 359 17.07 18.83 9.35
C PHE A 359 18.14 18.83 8.22
N GLU A 360 19.35 18.32 8.48
CA GLU A 360 20.50 18.21 7.56
C GLU A 360 20.17 17.91 6.08
N LYS A 361 20.64 18.68 5.12
CA LYS A 361 20.31 18.41 3.70
C LYS A 361 20.73 16.99 3.26
N LEU A 362 19.90 16.37 2.42
CA LEU A 362 20.22 15.09 1.79
C LEU A 362 21.00 15.33 0.50
N GLU A 363 22.02 14.51 0.23
CA GLU A 363 22.87 14.68 -0.94
C GLU A 363 22.66 13.55 -1.96
N PRO A 364 22.60 13.86 -3.26
CA PRO A 364 22.55 12.86 -4.31
C PRO A 364 23.92 12.20 -4.51
N LEU A 365 23.95 11.16 -5.35
CA LEU A 365 25.21 10.57 -5.79
C LEU A 365 26.06 11.55 -6.60
N SER A 366 27.37 11.29 -6.73
CA SER A 366 28.21 12.04 -7.67
C SER A 366 27.75 11.85 -9.11
N LEU A 367 27.95 12.86 -9.96
CA LEU A 367 27.52 12.84 -11.37
C LEU A 367 28.00 11.58 -12.12
N ASN A 368 29.24 11.13 -11.87
CA ASN A 368 29.78 9.91 -12.48
C ASN A 368 28.98 8.67 -12.07
N LYS A 369 28.57 8.56 -10.79
CA LYS A 369 27.75 7.45 -10.31
C LYS A 369 26.32 7.53 -10.81
N GLN A 370 25.75 8.74 -10.91
CA GLN A 370 24.44 8.94 -11.53
C GLN A 370 24.45 8.43 -12.98
N ASN A 371 25.44 8.84 -13.79
CA ASN A 371 25.60 8.40 -15.18
C ASN A 371 25.78 6.87 -15.32
N GLU A 372 26.55 6.25 -14.44
CA GLU A 372 26.72 4.80 -14.39
C GLU A 372 25.37 4.08 -14.18
N PHE A 373 24.58 4.52 -13.19
CA PHE A 373 23.27 3.93 -12.91
C PHE A 373 22.26 4.21 -14.03
N LEU A 374 22.26 5.40 -14.63
CA LEU A 374 21.42 5.73 -15.78
C LEU A 374 21.69 4.78 -16.96
N LEU A 375 22.95 4.55 -17.31
CA LEU A 375 23.34 3.62 -18.38
C LEU A 375 22.92 2.18 -18.08
N LYS A 376 23.14 1.73 -16.84
CA LYS A 376 22.71 0.39 -16.40
C LYS A 376 21.18 0.23 -16.52
N ALA A 377 20.43 1.23 -16.07
CA ALA A 377 18.99 1.21 -16.10
C ALA A 377 18.46 1.26 -17.54
N TYR A 378 19.02 2.12 -18.40
CA TYR A 378 18.71 2.19 -19.82
C TYR A 378 18.92 0.84 -20.52
N TYR A 379 20.07 0.20 -20.32
CA TYR A 379 20.35 -1.11 -20.90
C TYR A 379 19.30 -2.15 -20.47
N LYS A 380 18.93 -2.16 -19.19
CA LYS A 380 17.93 -3.08 -18.67
C LYS A 380 16.53 -2.84 -19.25
N VAL A 381 16.09 -1.59 -19.32
CA VAL A 381 14.81 -1.21 -19.94
C VAL A 381 14.80 -1.63 -21.42
N TYR A 382 15.88 -1.37 -22.15
CA TYR A 382 16.02 -1.81 -23.55
C TYR A 382 15.89 -3.34 -23.71
N GLN A 383 16.54 -4.12 -22.85
CA GLN A 383 16.40 -5.58 -22.87
C GLN A 383 14.96 -6.02 -22.56
N SER A 384 14.27 -5.36 -21.63
CA SER A 384 12.88 -5.69 -21.33
C SER A 384 11.94 -5.41 -22.50
N ILE A 385 12.14 -4.29 -23.21
CA ILE A 385 11.39 -4.00 -24.45
C ILE A 385 11.59 -5.12 -25.47
N LYS A 386 12.81 -5.66 -25.59
CA LYS A 386 13.08 -6.82 -26.46
C LYS A 386 12.32 -8.06 -25.99
N HIS A 387 12.36 -8.39 -24.69
CA HIS A 387 11.60 -9.51 -24.14
C HIS A 387 10.10 -9.39 -24.41
N CYS A 388 9.52 -8.19 -24.25
CA CYS A 388 8.12 -7.94 -24.57
C CYS A 388 7.79 -8.23 -26.04
N ARG A 389 8.65 -7.80 -26.98
CA ARG A 389 8.47 -8.05 -28.41
C ARG A 389 8.57 -9.54 -28.72
N ASP A 390 9.61 -10.20 -28.23
CA ASP A 390 9.83 -11.63 -28.43
C ASP A 390 8.67 -12.46 -27.84
N PHE A 391 8.17 -12.09 -26.66
CA PHE A 391 7.00 -12.70 -26.03
C PHE A 391 5.75 -12.51 -26.89
N ASN A 392 5.45 -11.28 -27.31
CA ASN A 392 4.27 -10.97 -28.12
C ASN A 392 4.27 -11.74 -29.45
N ASP A 393 5.40 -11.76 -30.15
CA ASP A 393 5.55 -12.46 -31.44
C ASP A 393 5.35 -13.98 -31.31
N ASN A 394 5.80 -14.56 -30.19
CA ASN A 394 5.59 -15.98 -29.91
C ASN A 394 4.14 -16.26 -29.46
N PHE A 395 3.59 -15.43 -28.59
CA PHE A 395 2.25 -15.59 -28.04
C PHE A 395 1.17 -15.47 -29.12
N ILE A 396 1.29 -14.50 -30.05
CA ILE A 396 0.33 -14.34 -31.16
C ILE A 396 0.27 -15.61 -32.01
N LYS A 397 1.40 -16.24 -32.33
CA LYS A 397 1.42 -17.49 -33.11
C LYS A 397 0.67 -18.63 -32.41
N VAL A 398 0.88 -18.75 -31.09
CA VAL A 398 0.21 -19.77 -30.27
C VAL A 398 -1.28 -19.48 -30.16
N TYR A 399 -1.65 -18.22 -29.91
CA TYR A 399 -3.03 -17.78 -29.85
C TYR A 399 -3.76 -18.02 -31.18
N ASP A 400 -3.18 -17.66 -32.32
CA ASP A 400 -3.78 -17.88 -33.63
C ASP A 400 -3.95 -19.37 -33.93
N LYS A 401 -2.99 -20.21 -33.52
CA LYS A 401 -3.12 -21.67 -33.61
C LYS A 401 -4.34 -22.17 -32.82
N ILE A 402 -4.44 -21.79 -31.54
CA ILE A 402 -5.55 -22.21 -30.66
C ILE A 402 -6.89 -21.68 -31.19
N LYS A 403 -6.95 -20.41 -31.61
CA LYS A 403 -8.13 -19.78 -32.18
C LYS A 403 -8.61 -20.51 -33.44
N ASN A 404 -7.71 -20.83 -34.36
CA ASN A 404 -8.05 -21.55 -35.58
C ASN A 404 -8.56 -22.98 -35.29
N SER A 405 -7.94 -23.68 -34.34
CA SER A 405 -8.42 -24.98 -33.85
C SER A 405 -9.80 -24.88 -33.18
N PHE A 406 -10.07 -23.81 -32.45
CA PHE A 406 -11.38 -23.59 -31.85
C PHE A 406 -12.46 -23.29 -32.91
N MET A 407 -12.14 -22.51 -33.93
CA MET A 407 -13.08 -22.22 -35.04
C MET A 407 -13.42 -23.47 -35.86
N SER A 408 -12.51 -24.44 -35.97
CA SER A 408 -12.78 -25.69 -36.69
C SER A 408 -13.70 -26.65 -35.90
N LEU A 409 -13.74 -26.56 -34.56
CA LEU A 409 -14.66 -27.33 -33.71
C LEU A 409 -16.14 -27.06 -34.05
N GLN A 410 -16.50 -25.83 -34.40
CA GLN A 410 -17.89 -25.48 -34.75
C GLN A 410 -18.41 -26.22 -35.99
N ASN A 411 -17.52 -26.83 -36.79
CA ASN A 411 -17.83 -27.45 -38.07
C ASN A 411 -17.58 -28.97 -38.12
N SER A 412 -17.29 -29.64 -36.99
CA SER A 412 -16.82 -31.04 -36.97
C SER A 412 -17.78 -32.03 -36.28
N GLN A 413 -17.79 -33.30 -36.75
CA GLN A 413 -18.45 -34.43 -36.07
C GLN A 413 -17.56 -35.15 -35.03
N LYS A 414 -16.27 -34.78 -34.90
CA LYS A 414 -15.27 -35.44 -34.01
C LYS A 414 -14.81 -34.53 -32.87
N ASN A 415 -15.76 -34.00 -32.10
CA ASN A 415 -15.48 -32.92 -31.15
C ASN A 415 -14.56 -33.31 -29.98
N GLU A 416 -14.58 -34.57 -29.52
CA GLU A 416 -13.78 -34.97 -28.34
C GLU A 416 -12.27 -34.95 -28.58
N ILE A 417 -11.78 -35.45 -29.73
CA ILE A 417 -10.33 -35.50 -30.04
C ILE A 417 -9.78 -34.08 -30.21
N PHE A 418 -10.49 -33.24 -30.97
CA PHE A 418 -10.09 -31.84 -31.16
C PHE A 418 -10.11 -31.04 -29.86
N ILE A 419 -11.07 -31.29 -28.97
CA ILE A 419 -11.08 -30.67 -27.64
C ILE A 419 -9.84 -31.09 -26.83
N GLN A 420 -9.47 -32.38 -26.86
CA GLN A 420 -8.26 -32.85 -26.16
C GLN A 420 -6.98 -32.21 -26.70
N GLU A 421 -6.84 -32.07 -28.02
CA GLU A 421 -5.68 -31.40 -28.63
C GLU A 421 -5.61 -29.92 -28.24
N ILE A 422 -6.75 -29.21 -28.24
CA ILE A 422 -6.82 -27.81 -27.80
C ILE A 422 -6.44 -27.68 -26.33
N ILE A 423 -6.92 -28.59 -25.46
CA ILE A 423 -6.54 -28.60 -24.04
C ILE A 423 -5.02 -28.81 -23.89
N GLN A 424 -4.43 -29.75 -24.62
CA GLN A 424 -2.97 -29.99 -24.59
C GLN A 424 -2.18 -28.76 -25.06
N ASP A 425 -2.62 -28.09 -26.12
CA ASP A 425 -2.00 -26.85 -26.60
C ASP A 425 -2.11 -25.72 -25.57
N ILE A 426 -3.26 -25.58 -24.92
CA ILE A 426 -3.47 -24.62 -23.82
C ILE A 426 -2.54 -24.93 -22.65
N ASP A 427 -2.46 -26.19 -22.21
CA ASP A 427 -1.65 -26.57 -21.05
C ASP A 427 -0.15 -26.45 -21.33
N LYS A 428 0.28 -26.73 -22.57
CA LYS A 428 1.64 -26.43 -23.02
C LYS A 428 1.94 -24.94 -22.96
N THR A 429 0.99 -24.11 -23.39
CA THR A 429 1.12 -22.65 -23.34
C THR A 429 1.23 -22.14 -21.91
N LYS A 430 0.39 -22.65 -20.99
CA LYS A 430 0.48 -22.34 -19.56
C LYS A 430 1.85 -22.71 -19.00
N THR A 431 2.34 -23.91 -19.31
CA THR A 431 3.67 -24.36 -18.87
C THR A 431 4.78 -23.43 -19.36
N GLN A 432 4.72 -22.97 -20.62
CA GLN A 432 5.68 -22.00 -21.15
C GLN A 432 5.62 -20.66 -20.42
N ILE A 433 4.41 -20.17 -20.09
CA ILE A 433 4.26 -18.93 -19.31
C ILE A 433 4.79 -19.12 -17.88
N ASP A 434 4.57 -20.28 -17.26
CA ASP A 434 5.12 -20.61 -15.95
C ASP A 434 6.66 -20.66 -15.96
N GLU A 435 7.28 -21.14 -17.05
CA GLU A 435 8.74 -21.12 -17.22
C GLU A 435 9.31 -19.69 -17.32
N LEU A 436 8.54 -18.73 -17.87
CA LEU A 436 8.93 -17.31 -17.87
C LEU A 436 9.04 -16.75 -16.46
N TYR A 437 8.29 -17.29 -15.50
CA TYR A 437 8.37 -16.88 -14.09
C TYR A 437 9.78 -17.04 -13.51
N ASN A 438 10.55 -18.00 -14.02
CA ASN A 438 11.91 -18.25 -13.56
C ASN A 438 12.97 -17.50 -14.39
N THR A 439 12.67 -17.16 -15.64
CA THR A 439 13.68 -16.69 -16.62
C THR A 439 13.53 -15.22 -17.02
N GLN A 440 12.31 -14.66 -17.04
CA GLN A 440 12.00 -13.29 -17.50
C GLN A 440 11.18 -12.52 -16.47
N LYS A 441 11.82 -12.20 -15.34
CA LYS A 441 11.15 -11.56 -14.18
C LYS A 441 10.54 -10.19 -14.49
N ASP A 442 11.02 -9.51 -15.51
CA ASP A 442 10.47 -8.24 -15.98
C ASP A 442 9.05 -8.34 -16.52
N LEU A 443 8.66 -9.49 -17.09
CA LEU A 443 7.32 -9.72 -17.63
C LEU A 443 6.31 -10.18 -16.57
N ILE A 444 6.79 -10.77 -15.47
CA ILE A 444 5.94 -11.35 -14.42
C ILE A 444 4.99 -10.31 -13.82
N GLN A 445 5.42 -9.07 -13.68
CA GLN A 445 4.57 -8.03 -13.10
C GLN A 445 3.35 -7.74 -14.00
N ILE A 446 3.51 -7.86 -15.32
CA ILE A 446 2.44 -7.65 -16.30
C ILE A 446 1.54 -8.89 -16.38
N LEU A 447 2.14 -10.08 -16.40
CA LEU A 447 1.42 -11.35 -16.56
C LEU A 447 0.78 -11.85 -15.26
N GLY A 448 1.29 -11.45 -14.11
CA GLY A 448 0.88 -11.93 -12.79
C GLY A 448 -0.63 -11.84 -12.52
N PRO A 449 -1.31 -10.73 -12.81
CA PRO A 449 -2.77 -10.65 -12.65
C PRO A 449 -3.59 -11.63 -13.50
N LEU A 450 -2.99 -12.21 -14.54
CA LEU A 450 -3.62 -13.17 -15.46
C LEU A 450 -3.35 -14.64 -15.10
N LEU A 451 -2.45 -14.90 -14.14
CA LEU A 451 -1.97 -16.21 -13.71
C LEU A 451 -2.43 -16.53 -12.28
#